data_AF-A0A329XKU1-F1
#
_entry.id   AF-A0A329XKU1-F1
#
_cell.length_a   1.000
_cell.length_b   1.000
_cell.length_c   1.000
_cell.angle_alpha   90.00
_cell.angle_beta   90.00
_cell.angle_gamma   90.00
#
_symmetry.space_group_name_H-M   'P 1'
#
loop_
_entity.id
_entity.type
_entity.pdbx_description
1 polymer ?
#
loop_
_entity_poly.entity_id
_entity_poly.type
_entity_poly.pdbx_seq_one_letter_code
_entity_poly.pdbx_strand_id
1 'polypeptide(L)'
;MRSELRDLDTHYNDLMDLTQVLEENENGFFREEDLRYFRTVYGRLDKLRDQASSLRDQALQMRDLYKMHLDVRQNHIMAALTIVTAIFAPLTLIVGWYGMNFEHMPELAWPWSYPAVAVLSVLVVIGCIVFFKHRKWL
;
A
#
# COMPACT_ATOMS: atom_id res chain seq x y z
N MET A 1 20.87 7.59 3.71
CA MET A 1 19.95 7.21 4.81
C MET A 1 19.98 5.72 5.18
N ARG A 2 19.62 4.76 4.31
CA ARG A 2 19.74 3.31 4.66
C ARG A 2 21.18 2.81 4.79
N SER A 3 22.11 3.33 3.98
CA SER A 3 23.54 3.02 4.11
C SER A 3 24.13 3.58 5.40
N GLU A 4 23.84 4.86 5.70
CA GLU A 4 24.31 5.54 6.92
C GLU A 4 23.83 4.87 8.21
N LEU A 5 22.58 4.41 8.26
CA LEU A 5 22.07 3.65 9.41
C LEU A 5 22.80 2.30 9.57
N ARG A 6 23.21 1.68 8.47
CA ARG A 6 23.92 0.40 8.48
C ARG A 6 25.38 0.56 8.90
N ASP A 7 26.02 1.63 8.46
CA ASP A 7 27.39 1.97 8.86
C ASP A 7 27.46 2.37 10.34
N LEU A 8 26.41 3.00 10.87
CA LEU A 8 26.29 3.31 12.29
C LEU A 8 26.10 2.05 13.14
N ASP A 9 25.24 1.13 12.70
CA ASP A 9 24.97 -0.15 13.38
C ASP A 9 26.22 -1.04 13.42
N THR A 10 27.02 -1.02 12.34
CA THR A 10 28.28 -1.75 12.25
C THR A 10 29.31 -1.19 13.23
N HIS A 11 29.52 0.14 13.26
CA HIS A 11 30.41 0.77 14.24
C HIS A 11 29.99 0.53 15.69
N TYR A 12 28.69 0.48 15.97
CA TYR A 12 28.19 0.23 17.31
C TYR A 12 28.49 -1.20 17.77
N ASN A 13 28.36 -2.18 16.86
CA ASN A 13 28.73 -3.57 17.15
C ASN A 13 30.24 -3.71 17.35
N ASP A 14 31.07 -3.06 16.52
CA ASP A 14 32.53 -3.12 16.66
C ASP A 14 33.01 -2.51 17.99
N LEU A 15 32.38 -1.41 18.44
CA LEU A 15 32.65 -0.83 19.76
C LEU A 15 32.21 -1.73 20.91
N MET A 16 31.12 -2.48 20.72
CA MET A 16 30.59 -3.40 21.71
C MET A 16 31.49 -4.64 21.85
N ASP A 17 32.01 -5.17 20.75
CA ASP A 17 33.02 -6.23 20.76
C ASP A 17 34.31 -5.77 21.45
N LEU A 18 34.79 -4.56 21.15
CA LEU A 18 35.98 -3.99 21.81
C LEU A 18 35.79 -3.80 23.32
N THR A 19 34.61 -3.37 23.74
CA THR A 19 34.30 -3.20 25.17
C THR A 19 34.12 -4.54 25.88
N GLN A 20 33.62 -5.56 25.20
CA GLN A 20 33.53 -6.92 25.74
C GLN A 20 34.92 -7.54 25.96
N VAL A 21 35.83 -7.36 25.00
CA VAL A 21 37.25 -7.77 25.12
C VAL A 21 37.96 -7.03 26.26
N LEU A 22 37.65 -5.74 26.46
CA LEU A 22 38.17 -4.97 27.58
C LEU A 22 37.58 -5.39 28.93
N GLU A 23 36.30 -5.81 28.98
CA GLU A 23 35.65 -6.32 30.20
C GLU A 23 36.18 -7.71 30.60
N GLU A 24 36.57 -8.55 29.63
CA GLU A 24 37.19 -9.86 29.88
C GLU A 24 38.51 -9.74 30.67
N ASN A 25 39.20 -8.60 30.56
CA ASN A 25 40.34 -8.21 31.40
C ASN A 25 41.36 -9.34 31.61
N GLU A 26 41.68 -10.09 30.55
CA GLU A 26 42.60 -11.24 30.57
C GLU A 26 43.98 -10.89 31.16
N ASN A 27 44.38 -9.62 31.10
CA ASN A 27 45.67 -9.10 31.58
C ASN A 27 45.64 -8.51 33.00
N GLY A 28 44.49 -8.47 33.68
CA GLY A 28 44.38 -7.96 35.07
C GLY A 28 44.77 -6.49 35.27
N PHE A 29 44.59 -5.65 34.24
CA PHE A 29 45.13 -4.29 34.20
C PHE A 29 44.26 -3.24 34.92
N PHE A 30 42.97 -3.55 35.16
CA PHE A 30 41.98 -2.63 35.73
C PHE A 30 41.52 -2.99 37.16
N ARG A 31 41.28 -1.97 37.99
CA ARG A 31 40.73 -2.09 39.35
C ARG A 31 39.22 -2.36 39.32
N GLU A 32 38.68 -3.08 40.31
CA GLU A 32 37.25 -3.44 40.42
C GLU A 32 36.28 -2.23 40.36
N GLU A 33 36.73 -1.05 40.78
CA GLU A 33 35.95 0.19 40.75
C GLU A 33 35.75 0.71 39.31
N ASP A 34 36.76 0.59 38.44
CA ASP A 34 36.70 1.02 37.05
C ASP A 34 35.81 0.09 36.20
N LEU A 35 35.83 -1.22 36.49
CA LEU A 35 34.95 -2.22 35.89
C LEU A 35 33.47 -1.94 36.17
N ARG A 36 33.14 -1.43 37.37
CA ARG A 36 31.75 -1.08 37.73
C ARG A 36 31.24 0.13 36.95
N TYR A 37 32.13 1.08 36.64
CA TYR A 37 31.81 2.23 35.79
C TYR A 37 31.55 1.79 34.35
N PHE A 38 32.42 0.94 33.80
CA PHE A 38 32.26 0.35 32.46
C PHE A 38 30.94 -0.40 32.32
N ARG A 39 30.59 -1.24 33.29
CA ARG A 39 29.31 -1.99 33.30
C ARG A 39 28.09 -1.07 33.28
N THR A 40 28.15 0.05 33.99
CA THR A 40 27.07 1.03 34.01
C THR A 40 26.91 1.74 32.66
N VAL A 41 28.04 2.07 32.03
CA VAL A 41 28.04 2.68 30.68
C VAL A 41 27.53 1.68 29.64
N TYR A 42 28.01 0.44 29.69
CA TYR A 42 27.55 -0.65 28.81
C TYR A 42 26.03 -0.84 28.91
N GLY A 43 25.47 -0.94 30.12
CA GLY A 43 24.02 -1.08 30.29
C GLY A 43 23.21 0.12 29.78
N ARG A 44 23.78 1.33 29.80
CA ARG A 44 23.13 2.50 29.19
C ARG A 44 23.19 2.45 27.66
N LEU A 45 24.33 2.03 27.09
CA LEU A 45 24.50 1.87 25.64
C LEU A 45 23.56 0.79 25.10
N ASP A 46 23.44 -0.33 25.79
CA ASP A 46 22.54 -1.42 25.43
C ASP A 46 21.07 -0.97 25.43
N LYS A 47 20.65 -0.25 26.48
CA LYS A 47 19.30 0.33 26.54
C LYS A 47 19.02 1.35 25.43
N LEU A 48 20.01 2.17 25.08
CA LEU A 48 19.91 3.13 23.98
C LEU A 48 19.80 2.41 22.62
N ARG A 49 20.57 1.33 22.43
CA ARG A 49 20.49 0.49 21.23
C ARG A 49 19.11 -0.15 21.10
N ASP A 50 18.56 -0.70 22.18
CA ASP A 50 17.22 -1.30 22.18
C ASP A 50 16.13 -0.26 21.85
N GLN A 51 16.24 0.94 22.42
CA GLN A 51 15.34 2.05 22.09
C GLN A 51 15.45 2.47 20.63
N ALA A 52 16.67 2.57 20.09
CA ALA A 52 16.90 2.88 18.69
C ALA A 52 16.33 1.80 17.75
N SER A 53 16.51 0.52 18.08
CA SER A 53 15.93 -0.59 17.32
C SER A 53 14.41 -0.56 17.37
N SER A 54 13.81 -0.33 18.54
CA SER A 54 12.36 -0.20 18.69
C SER A 54 11.78 0.96 17.87
N LEU A 55 12.44 2.13 17.88
CA LEU A 55 12.05 3.27 17.05
C LEU A 55 12.15 2.96 15.56
N ARG A 56 13.21 2.25 15.14
CA ARG A 56 13.38 1.81 13.75
C ARG A 56 12.24 0.88 13.33
N ASP A 57 11.87 -0.08 14.18
CA ASP A 57 10.80 -1.03 13.89
C ASP A 57 9.43 -0.33 13.84
N GLN A 58 9.16 0.64 14.72
CA GLN A 58 7.96 1.48 14.66
C GLN A 58 7.90 2.30 13.37
N ALA A 59 9.03 2.89 12.94
CA ALA A 59 9.10 3.64 11.69
C ALA A 59 8.83 2.74 10.47
N LEU A 60 9.31 1.49 10.49
CA LEU A 60 9.01 0.50 9.45
C LEU A 60 7.51 0.14 9.44
N GLN A 61 6.92 -0.11 10.61
CA GLN A 61 5.47 -0.36 10.72
C GLN A 61 4.64 0.81 10.19
N MET A 62 5.00 2.04 10.53
CA MET A 62 4.29 3.23 10.06
C MET A 62 4.40 3.41 8.54
N ARG A 63 5.58 3.13 7.97
CA ARG A 63 5.76 3.13 6.52
C ARG A 63 4.88 2.08 5.84
N ASP A 64 4.78 0.89 6.42
CA ASP A 64 3.99 -0.20 5.86
C ASP A 64 2.49 0.11 5.99
N LEU A 65 2.04 0.73 7.09
CA LEU A 65 0.68 1.28 7.22
C LEU A 65 0.40 2.35 6.18
N TYR A 66 1.32 3.28 5.94
CA TYR A 66 1.17 4.31 4.91
C TYR A 66 1.03 3.71 3.52
N LYS A 67 1.80 2.66 3.20
CA LYS A 67 1.64 1.90 1.96
C LYS A 67 0.27 1.25 1.87
N MET A 68 -0.19 0.57 2.93
CA MET A 68 -1.53 0.00 2.95
C MET A 68 -2.62 1.05 2.72
N HIS A 69 -2.49 2.23 3.31
CA HIS A 69 -3.41 3.35 3.06
C HIS A 69 -3.37 3.81 1.60
N LEU A 70 -2.19 3.87 0.98
CA LEU A 70 -2.04 4.20 -0.43
C LEU A 70 -2.68 3.13 -1.32
N ASP A 71 -2.47 1.85 -1.02
CA ASP A 71 -3.06 0.73 -1.76
C ASP A 71 -4.58 0.74 -1.66
N VAL A 72 -5.14 1.01 -0.48
CA VAL A 72 -6.59 1.18 -0.29
C VAL A 72 -7.10 2.34 -1.14
N ARG A 73 -6.42 3.50 -1.12
CA ARG A 73 -6.80 4.65 -1.94
C ARG A 73 -6.72 4.33 -3.43
N GLN A 74 -5.67 3.63 -3.87
CA GLN A 74 -5.53 3.18 -5.25
C GLN A 74 -6.64 2.21 -5.64
N ASN A 75 -7.01 1.29 -4.75
CA ASN A 75 -8.11 0.37 -4.98
C ASN A 75 -9.44 1.12 -5.16
N HIS A 76 -9.70 2.16 -4.35
CA HIS A 76 -10.88 3.02 -4.53
C HIS A 76 -10.86 3.77 -5.88
N ILE A 77 -9.70 4.28 -6.31
CA ILE A 77 -9.55 4.95 -7.61
C ILE A 77 -9.80 3.95 -8.76
N MET A 78 -9.20 2.76 -8.69
CA MET A 78 -9.39 1.70 -9.69
C MET A 78 -10.85 1.24 -9.74
N ALA A 79 -11.51 1.11 -8.58
CA ALA A 79 -12.93 0.79 -8.51
C ALA A 79 -13.78 1.87 -9.18
N ALA A 80 -13.51 3.15 -8.92
CA ALA A 80 -14.22 4.26 -9.55
C ALA A 80 -14.06 4.25 -11.08
N LEU A 81 -12.83 4.09 -11.59
CA LEU A 81 -12.57 3.97 -13.02
C LEU A 81 -13.28 2.75 -13.63
N THR A 82 -13.24 1.61 -12.95
CA THR A 82 -13.91 0.38 -13.40
C THR A 82 -15.41 0.55 -13.49
N ILE A 83 -16.05 1.22 -12.52
CA ILE A 83 -17.49 1.52 -12.55
C ILE A 83 -17.82 2.39 -13.77
N VAL A 84 -17.03 3.44 -14.00
CA VAL A 84 -17.20 4.33 -15.16
C VAL A 84 -17.10 3.51 -16.46
N THR A 85 -16.03 2.72 -16.63
CA THR A 85 -15.84 1.87 -17.82
C THR A 85 -16.95 0.84 -17.99
N ALA A 86 -17.41 0.20 -16.91
CA ALA A 86 -18.46 -0.80 -16.95
C ALA A 86 -19.82 -0.22 -17.38
N ILE A 87 -20.10 1.06 -17.07
CA ILE A 87 -21.29 1.77 -17.55
C ILE A 87 -21.15 2.14 -19.03
N PHE A 88 -19.96 2.55 -19.47
CA PHE A 88 -19.71 2.91 -20.86
C PHE A 88 -19.70 1.71 -21.81
N ALA A 89 -19.20 0.54 -21.38
CA ALA A 89 -19.10 -0.65 -22.23
C ALA A 89 -20.41 -1.06 -22.95
N PRO A 90 -21.56 -1.25 -22.27
CA PRO A 90 -22.82 -1.58 -22.94
C PRO A 90 -23.35 -0.41 -23.78
N LEU A 91 -23.13 0.84 -23.34
CA LEU A 91 -23.54 2.03 -24.10
C LEU A 91 -22.79 2.09 -25.44
N THR A 92 -21.47 1.88 -25.41
CA THR A 92 -20.62 1.83 -26.61
C THR A 92 -20.99 0.67 -27.51
N LEU A 93 -21.37 -0.49 -26.95
CA LEU A 93 -21.84 -1.64 -27.75
C LEU A 93 -23.13 -1.31 -28.49
N ILE A 94 -24.09 -0.65 -27.85
CA ILE A 94 -25.36 -0.25 -28.49
C ILE A 94 -25.12 0.80 -29.56
N VAL A 95 -24.30 1.82 -29.26
CA VAL A 95 -23.92 2.85 -30.24
C VAL A 95 -23.13 2.24 -31.40
N GLY A 96 -22.24 1.29 -31.14
CA GLY A 96 -21.51 0.56 -32.17
C GLY A 96 -22.43 -0.27 -33.05
N TRP A 97 -23.36 -1.01 -32.46
CA TRP A 97 -24.34 -1.84 -33.18
C TRP A 97 -25.25 -0.99 -34.08
N TYR A 98 -25.77 0.14 -33.57
CA TYR A 98 -26.59 1.08 -34.34
C TYR A 98 -25.80 1.97 -35.30
N GLY A 99 -24.49 2.12 -35.08
CA GLY A 99 -23.57 2.83 -35.98
C GLY A 99 -23.12 1.97 -37.17
N MET A 100 -23.35 0.66 -37.14
CA MET A 100 -23.15 -0.21 -38.29
C MET A 100 -24.29 0.03 -39.28
N ASN A 101 -23.94 0.56 -40.47
CA ASN A 101 -24.85 0.89 -41.57
C ASN A 101 -25.44 -0.38 -42.23
N PHE A 102 -26.24 -1.16 -41.49
CA PHE A 102 -26.94 -2.32 -42.05
C PHE A 102 -28.17 -1.85 -42.82
N GLU A 103 -28.07 -1.93 -44.15
CA GLU A 103 -29.08 -1.53 -45.14
C GLU A 103 -30.42 -2.30 -45.04
N HIS A 104 -30.48 -3.37 -44.25
CA HIS A 104 -31.71 -4.15 -43.97
C HIS A 104 -31.82 -4.49 -42.47
N MET A 105 -32.09 -3.50 -41.61
CA MET A 105 -32.57 -3.77 -40.25
C MET A 105 -34.12 -3.77 -40.24
N PRO A 106 -34.79 -4.93 -40.08
CA PRO A 106 -36.26 -5.01 -40.02
C PRO A 106 -36.86 -4.24 -38.82
N GLU A 107 -36.06 -3.91 -37.82
CA GLU A 107 -36.46 -3.10 -36.66
C GLU A 107 -36.63 -1.60 -37.01
N LEU A 108 -36.03 -1.09 -38.10
CA LEU A 108 -36.12 0.32 -38.50
C LEU A 108 -37.44 0.69 -39.20
N ALA A 109 -38.25 -0.31 -39.58
CA ALA A 109 -39.54 -0.10 -40.25
C ALA A 109 -40.64 0.42 -39.31
N TRP A 110 -40.43 0.37 -38.00
CA TRP A 110 -41.34 0.94 -37.01
C TRP A 110 -40.84 2.29 -36.50
N PRO A 111 -41.66 3.36 -36.50
CA PRO A 111 -41.28 4.68 -36.00
C PRO A 111 -40.91 4.67 -34.49
N TRP A 112 -41.21 3.59 -33.77
CA TRP A 112 -40.92 3.44 -32.34
C TRP A 112 -39.59 2.73 -32.01
N SER A 113 -38.84 2.23 -32.99
CA SER A 113 -37.61 1.47 -32.71
C SER A 113 -36.50 2.32 -32.12
N TYR A 114 -36.32 3.55 -32.62
CA TYR A 114 -35.35 4.50 -32.07
C TYR A 114 -35.61 4.83 -30.59
N PRO A 115 -36.84 5.23 -30.17
CA PRO A 115 -37.14 5.43 -28.76
C PRO A 115 -37.13 4.14 -27.93
N ALA A 116 -37.50 2.99 -28.47
CA ALA A 116 -37.45 1.71 -27.75
C ALA A 116 -36.02 1.31 -27.38
N VAL A 117 -35.06 1.52 -28.29
CA VAL A 117 -33.63 1.25 -28.07
C VAL A 117 -33.03 2.25 -27.09
N ALA A 118 -33.43 3.52 -27.16
CA ALA A 118 -33.07 4.52 -26.17
C ALA A 118 -33.55 4.12 -24.76
N VAL A 119 -34.79 3.60 -24.63
CA VAL A 119 -35.31 3.11 -23.36
C VAL A 119 -34.57 1.85 -22.88
N LEU A 120 -34.27 0.90 -23.79
CA LEU A 120 -33.54 -0.32 -23.46
C LEU A 120 -32.11 -0.02 -22.99
N SER A 121 -31.40 0.88 -23.68
CA SER A 121 -30.05 1.31 -23.30
C SER A 121 -30.04 2.00 -21.94
N VAL A 122 -31.00 2.89 -21.66
CA VAL A 122 -31.18 3.50 -20.34
C VAL A 122 -31.49 2.45 -19.27
N LEU A 123 -32.35 1.46 -19.56
CA LEU A 123 -32.65 0.36 -18.64
C LEU A 123 -31.42 -0.49 -18.31
N VAL A 124 -30.58 -0.80 -19.30
CA VAL A 124 -29.33 -1.54 -19.11
C VAL A 124 -28.36 -0.75 -18.24
N VAL A 125 -28.21 0.56 -18.49
CA VAL A 125 -27.37 1.44 -17.67
C VAL A 125 -27.87 1.50 -16.22
N ILE A 126 -29.18 1.68 -16.01
CA ILE A 126 -29.80 1.69 -14.69
C ILE A 126 -29.60 0.33 -14.00
N GLY A 127 -29.78 -0.78 -14.73
CA GLY A 127 -29.55 -2.13 -14.23
C GLY A 127 -28.11 -2.36 -13.76
N CYS A 128 -27.12 -1.91 -14.55
CA CYS A 128 -25.71 -1.95 -14.17
C CYS A 128 -25.44 -1.11 -12.91
N ILE A 129 -25.96 0.14 -12.85
CA ILE A 129 -25.78 1.02 -11.69
C ILE A 129 -26.40 0.39 -10.42
N VAL A 130 -27.61 -0.16 -10.51
CA VAL A 130 -28.28 -0.82 -9.38
C VAL A 130 -27.52 -2.07 -8.95
N PHE A 131 -27.01 -2.87 -9.89
CA PHE A 131 -26.19 -4.04 -9.59
C PHE A 131 -24.90 -3.67 -8.84
N PHE A 132 -24.19 -2.63 -9.31
CA PHE A 132 -22.99 -2.13 -8.63
C PHE A 132 -23.29 -1.56 -7.24
N LYS A 133 -24.41 -0.87 -7.08
CA LYS A 133 -24.87 -0.35 -5.78
C LYS A 133 -25.24 -1.46 -4.80
N HIS A 134 -25.89 -2.53 -5.27
CA HIS A 134 -26.32 -3.65 -4.42
C HIS A 134 -25.16 -4.52 -3.95
N ARG A 135 -24.08 -4.62 -4.74
CA ARG A 135 -22.94 -5.49 -4.43
C ARG A 135 -22.01 -4.92 -3.35
N LYS A 136 -22.29 -3.73 -2.80
CA LYS A 136 -21.49 -3.05 -1.76
C LYS A 136 -19.99 -2.97 -2.11
N TRP A 137 -19.67 -2.71 -3.39
CA TRP A 137 -18.35 -2.22 -3.79
C TRP A 137 -18.24 -0.69 -3.62
N LEU A 138 -19.09 -0.15 -2.73
CA LEU A 138 -19.17 1.22 -2.23
C LEU A 138 -18.81 1.18 -0.74
#